data_AF-A0A178YNB8-F1
#
_entry.id   AF-A0A178YNB8-F1
#
_cell.length_a   1.000
_cell.length_b   1.000
_cell.length_c   1.000
_cell.angle_alpha   90.00
_cell.angle_beta   90.00
_cell.angle_gamma   90.00
#
_symmetry.space_group_name_H-M   'P 1'
#
loop_
_entity.id
_entity.type
_entity.pdbx_description
1 polymer ?
#
loop_
_entity_poly.entity_id
_entity_poly.type
_entity_poly.pdbx_seq_one_letter_code
_entity_poly.pdbx_strand_id
1 'polypeptide(L)'
;MENEALNKGEEPVQGYVRIPLSILEIATGVIVLAILSWYVVQAYHLPKPFNSTDVGAGGFPLLVAIGTGIATISMIGLAVARHMGKMGQADSRWRRPLFVLIVALLLVGQAVTFETLGVYLCVALFSAAIMVAAGERRILHVLGVSIGLVAFVYVVFALALNVVFP
;
A
#
# COMPACT_ATOMS: atom_id res chain seq x y z
N MET A 1 -27.66 22.38 -44.08
CA MET A 1 -28.24 21.08 -43.71
C MET A 1 -27.09 20.10 -43.64
N GLU A 2 -26.55 19.86 -42.45
CA GLU A 2 -25.84 18.62 -42.09
C GLU A 2 -25.58 18.69 -40.58
N ASN A 3 -26.65 18.41 -39.83
CA ASN A 3 -26.59 18.01 -38.44
C ASN A 3 -26.59 16.49 -38.46
N GLU A 4 -25.47 15.83 -38.14
CA GLU A 4 -25.50 14.40 -37.88
C GLU A 4 -24.55 14.01 -36.74
N ALA A 5 -25.17 13.39 -35.73
CA ALA A 5 -24.59 12.55 -34.69
C ALA A 5 -23.76 13.21 -33.57
N LEU A 6 -24.36 14.17 -32.86
CA LEU A 6 -24.00 14.44 -31.47
C LEU A 6 -24.46 13.27 -30.57
N ASN A 7 -23.48 12.45 -30.20
CA ASN A 7 -23.25 11.92 -28.86
C ASN A 7 -24.51 11.48 -28.08
N LYS A 8 -25.07 10.34 -28.47
CA LYS A 8 -26.13 9.64 -27.74
C LYS A 8 -25.48 8.62 -26.80
N GLY A 9 -25.53 8.85 -25.49
CA GLY A 9 -25.35 7.73 -24.54
C GLY A 9 -24.60 7.94 -23.23
N GLU A 10 -24.35 9.15 -22.74
CA GLU A 10 -23.96 9.34 -21.34
C GLU A 10 -24.96 10.27 -20.65
N GLU A 11 -26.12 9.70 -20.28
CA GLU A 11 -26.96 10.35 -19.28
C GLU A 11 -26.12 10.62 -18.04
N PRO A 12 -26.06 11.87 -17.54
CA PRO A 12 -25.37 12.15 -16.30
C PRO A 12 -26.13 11.44 -15.19
N VAL A 13 -25.56 10.34 -14.67
CA VAL A 13 -26.13 9.64 -13.52
C VAL A 13 -26.20 10.62 -12.35
N GLN A 14 -27.39 11.17 -12.16
CA GLN A 14 -27.77 12.15 -11.15
C GLN A 14 -27.63 11.46 -9.78
N GLY A 15 -26.63 11.86 -9.00
CA GLY A 15 -26.46 11.36 -7.62
C GLY A 15 -25.04 11.12 -7.13
N TYR A 16 -24.00 11.30 -7.97
CA TYR A 16 -22.62 11.14 -7.50
C TYR A 16 -22.05 12.45 -6.94
N VAL A 17 -21.63 12.44 -5.67
CA VAL A 17 -20.77 13.47 -5.10
C VAL A 17 -19.41 13.38 -5.81
N ARG A 18 -19.15 14.28 -6.76
CA ARG A 18 -17.85 14.38 -7.44
C ARG A 18 -16.85 15.08 -6.53
N ILE A 19 -16.19 14.32 -5.65
CA ILE A 19 -15.04 14.82 -4.91
C ILE A 19 -13.82 14.77 -5.85
N PRO A 20 -13.12 15.89 -6.09
CA PRO A 20 -11.91 15.87 -6.90
C PRO A 20 -10.88 14.95 -6.24
N LEU A 21 -10.31 14.03 -7.03
CA LEU A 21 -9.38 13.00 -6.54
C LEU A 21 -8.22 13.60 -5.74
N SER A 22 -7.73 14.77 -6.16
CA SER A 22 -6.68 15.50 -5.46
C SER A 22 -7.02 15.82 -3.99
N ILE A 23 -8.26 16.22 -3.70
CA ILE A 23 -8.68 16.54 -2.32
C ILE A 23 -8.72 15.25 -1.49
N LEU A 24 -9.19 14.15 -2.08
CA LEU A 24 -9.23 12.86 -1.40
C LEU A 24 -7.82 12.32 -1.10
N GLU A 25 -6.89 12.43 -2.06
CA GLU A 25 -5.49 12.06 -1.88
C GLU A 25 -4.81 12.90 -0.80
N ILE A 26 -5.05 14.22 -0.77
CA ILE A 26 -4.52 15.12 0.27
C ILE A 26 -5.09 14.73 1.64
N ALA A 27 -6.42 14.62 1.76
CA ALA A 27 -7.07 14.29 3.02
C ALA A 27 -6.63 12.93 3.56
N THR A 28 -6.62 11.90 2.70
CA THR A 28 -6.17 10.55 3.06
C THR A 28 -4.68 10.55 3.41
N GLY A 29 -3.86 11.25 2.64
CA GLY A 29 -2.42 11.38 2.91
C GLY A 29 -2.16 12.02 4.28
N VAL A 30 -2.90 13.06 4.66
CA VAL A 30 -2.79 13.70 5.99
C VAL A 30 -3.16 12.72 7.10
N ILE A 31 -4.24 11.95 6.93
CA ILE A 31 -4.64 10.92 7.89
C ILE A 31 -3.53 9.86 8.03
N VAL A 32 -2.99 9.37 6.91
CA VAL A 32 -1.89 8.40 6.90
C VAL A 32 -0.65 8.97 7.59
N LEU A 33 -0.29 10.23 7.36
CA LEU A 33 0.84 10.88 8.05
C LEU A 33 0.63 10.99 9.56
N ALA A 34 -0.59 11.28 10.02
CA ALA A 34 -0.92 11.30 11.43
C ALA A 34 -0.76 9.90 12.06
N ILE A 35 -1.27 8.87 11.39
CA ILE A 35 -1.12 7.47 11.82
C ILE A 35 0.36 7.05 11.82
N LEU A 36 1.12 7.41 10.79
CA LEU A 36 2.56 7.12 10.72
C LEU A 36 3.33 7.82 11.84
N SER A 37 2.98 9.07 12.16
CA SER A 37 3.59 9.81 13.26
C SER A 37 3.34 9.10 14.59
N TRP A 38 2.10 8.67 14.84
CA TRP A 38 1.76 7.84 16.00
C TRP A 38 2.54 6.52 16.00
N TYR A 39 2.62 5.84 14.86
CA TYR A 39 3.34 4.57 14.70
C TYR A 39 4.84 4.72 14.99
N VAL A 40 5.48 5.81 14.53
CA VAL A 40 6.87 6.15 14.86
C VAL A 40 7.07 6.34 16.35
N VAL A 41 6.16 7.08 17.01
CA VAL A 41 6.20 7.24 18.47
C VAL A 41 6.16 5.89 19.16
N GLN A 42 5.26 4.99 18.76
CA GLN A 42 5.19 3.64 19.34
C GLN A 42 6.45 2.82 19.08
N ALA A 43 7.03 2.92 17.87
CA ALA A 43 8.27 2.25 17.53
C ALA A 43 9.45 2.72 18.40
N TYR A 44 9.52 4.00 18.75
CA TYR A 44 10.55 4.54 19.65
C TYR A 44 10.40 4.11 21.11
N HIS A 45 9.20 3.73 21.54
CA HIS A 45 8.95 3.22 22.89
C HIS A 45 9.27 1.72 23.03
N LEU A 46 9.58 1.03 21.92
CA LEU A 46 10.00 -0.37 21.97
C LEU A 46 11.39 -0.51 22.63
N PRO A 47 11.68 -1.68 23.25
CA PRO A 47 12.96 -1.95 23.86
C PRO A 47 14.13 -1.65 22.92
N LYS A 48 15.14 -0.96 23.44
CA LYS A 48 16.36 -0.67 22.69
C LYS A 48 17.13 -1.97 22.40
N PRO A 49 17.86 -2.03 21.28
CA PRO A 49 18.70 -3.18 20.96
C PRO A 49 19.71 -3.48 22.09
N PHE A 50 19.99 -4.76 22.31
CA PHE A 50 20.89 -5.18 23.39
C PHE A 50 22.38 -4.94 23.06
N ASN A 51 22.72 -4.78 21.78
CA ASN A 51 24.06 -4.45 21.31
C ASN A 51 24.02 -3.59 20.03
N SER A 52 25.15 -3.01 19.64
CA SER A 52 25.25 -2.10 18.48
C SER A 52 25.05 -2.74 17.11
N THR A 53 25.03 -4.07 17.03
CA THR A 53 24.78 -4.85 15.81
C THR A 53 23.33 -5.28 15.67
N ASP A 54 22.54 -5.15 16.72
CA ASP A 54 21.13 -5.51 16.76
C ASP A 54 20.28 -4.33 16.26
N VAL A 55 19.40 -4.59 15.30
CA VAL A 55 18.46 -3.61 14.74
C VAL A 55 17.39 -3.23 15.78
N GLY A 56 17.17 -4.08 16.78
CA GLY A 56 16.20 -3.90 17.86
C GLY A 56 14.75 -3.97 17.40
N ALA A 57 13.84 -4.14 18.36
CA ALA A 57 12.40 -4.31 18.07
C ALA A 57 11.78 -3.11 17.32
N GLY A 58 12.33 -1.91 17.51
CA GLY A 58 11.87 -0.69 16.84
C GLY A 58 12.48 -0.42 15.46
N GLY A 59 13.58 -1.08 15.07
CA GLY A 59 14.32 -0.71 13.86
C GLY A 59 13.55 -1.00 12.56
N PHE A 60 12.93 -2.18 12.45
CA PHE A 60 12.09 -2.50 11.29
C PHE A 60 10.83 -1.61 11.19
N PRO A 61 10.05 -1.40 12.28
CA PRO A 61 8.96 -0.43 12.28
C PRO A 61 9.37 0.97 11.81
N LEU A 62 10.52 1.48 12.27
CA LEU A 62 11.04 2.78 11.84
C LEU A 62 11.35 2.83 10.35
N LEU A 63 12.00 1.80 9.80
CA LEU A 63 12.28 1.72 8.35
C LEU A 63 11.01 1.74 7.52
N VAL A 64 10.00 0.96 7.91
CA VAL A 64 8.69 0.96 7.25
C VAL A 64 8.06 2.35 7.33
N ALA A 65 8.07 2.97 8.52
CA ALA A 65 7.48 4.28 8.71
C ALA A 65 8.14 5.38 7.85
N ILE A 66 9.46 5.36 7.74
CA ILE A 66 10.22 6.30 6.90
C ILE A 66 9.89 6.09 5.42
N GLY A 67 9.95 4.84 4.94
CA GLY A 67 9.65 4.52 3.54
C GLY A 67 8.22 4.91 3.15
N THR A 68 7.24 4.54 3.98
CA THR A 68 5.83 4.91 3.76
C THR A 68 5.62 6.43 3.91
N GLY A 69 6.34 7.08 4.82
CA GLY A 69 6.30 8.53 5.00
C GLY A 69 6.74 9.28 3.74
N ILE A 70 7.88 8.90 3.17
CA ILE A 70 8.39 9.47 1.91
C ILE A 70 7.36 9.28 0.79
N ALA A 71 6.86 8.05 0.61
CA ALA A 71 5.85 7.75 -0.42
C ALA A 71 4.57 8.59 -0.23
N THR A 72 4.12 8.75 1.01
CA THR A 72 2.90 9.53 1.34
C THR A 72 3.12 11.02 1.05
N ILE A 73 4.27 11.59 1.43
CA ILE A 73 4.61 12.98 1.13
C ILE A 73 4.66 13.22 -0.38
N SER A 74 5.30 12.32 -1.14
CA SER A 74 5.33 12.40 -2.60
C SER A 74 3.92 12.34 -3.21
N MET A 75 3.07 11.45 -2.72
CA MET A 75 1.67 11.34 -3.16
C MET A 75 0.90 12.65 -2.91
N ILE A 76 1.01 13.24 -1.72
CA ILE A 76 0.37 14.52 -1.39
C ILE A 76 0.90 15.63 -2.29
N GLY A 77 2.21 15.69 -2.53
CA GLY A 77 2.82 16.68 -3.42
C GLY A 77 2.28 16.60 -4.85
N LEU A 78 2.13 15.39 -5.39
CA LEU A 78 1.51 15.15 -6.70
C LEU A 78 0.02 15.52 -6.71
N ALA A 79 -0.70 15.27 -5.62
CA ALA A 79 -2.11 15.63 -5.48
C ALA A 79 -2.29 17.16 -5.45
N VAL A 80 -1.45 17.89 -4.72
CA VAL A 80 -1.43 19.35 -4.68
C VAL A 80 -1.09 19.93 -6.06
N ALA A 81 -0.09 19.39 -6.75
CA ALA A 81 0.26 19.81 -8.11
C ALA A 81 -0.92 19.64 -9.09
N ARG A 82 -1.66 18.52 -9.00
CA ARG A 82 -2.90 18.29 -9.74
C ARG A 82 -3.99 19.28 -9.38
N HIS A 83 -4.16 19.59 -8.09
CA HIS A 83 -5.17 20.55 -7.64
C HIS A 83 -4.88 21.98 -8.14
N MET A 84 -3.60 22.38 -8.17
CA MET A 84 -3.16 23.68 -8.69
C MET A 84 -3.23 23.80 -10.23
N GLY A 85 -3.81 22.81 -10.92
CA GLY A 85 -3.96 22.83 -12.39
C GLY A 85 -2.66 22.61 -13.15
N LYS A 86 -1.57 22.19 -12.48
CA LYS A 86 -0.28 21.90 -13.15
C LYS A 86 -0.26 20.53 -13.82
N MET A 87 -1.27 19.70 -13.58
CA MET A 87 -1.43 18.35 -14.13
C MET A 87 -2.92 18.10 -14.41
N GLY A 88 -3.23 17.30 -15.43
CA GLY A 88 -4.63 17.00 -15.83
C GLY A 88 -5.46 16.40 -14.69
N GLN A 89 -6.73 16.81 -14.59
CA GLN A 89 -7.67 16.27 -13.60
C GLN A 89 -8.06 14.84 -13.98
N ALA A 90 -7.69 13.88 -13.14
CA ALA A 90 -8.19 12.51 -13.23
C ALA A 90 -9.49 12.40 -12.42
N ASP A 91 -10.59 12.07 -13.09
CA ASP A 91 -11.84 11.73 -12.42
C ASP A 91 -11.68 10.43 -11.62
N SER A 92 -12.00 10.48 -10.33
CA SER A 92 -12.01 9.29 -9.46
C SER A 92 -13.15 8.37 -9.88
N ARG A 93 -12.86 7.38 -10.72
CA ARG A 93 -13.78 6.26 -10.93
C ARG A 93 -13.74 5.40 -9.68
N TRP A 94 -14.73 5.59 -8.81
CA TRP A 94 -15.05 4.85 -7.57
C TRP A 94 -15.37 3.35 -7.82
N ARG A 95 -14.56 2.66 -8.60
CA ARG A 95 -14.89 1.32 -9.11
C ARG A 95 -14.49 0.18 -8.19
N ARG A 96 -13.77 0.40 -7.09
CA ARG A 96 -13.08 -0.69 -6.37
C ARG A 96 -13.00 -0.62 -4.83
N PRO A 97 -13.98 -0.04 -4.08
CA PRO A 97 -13.93 -0.09 -2.61
C PRO A 97 -13.89 -1.54 -2.07
N LEU A 98 -14.57 -2.46 -2.76
CA LEU A 98 -14.53 -3.89 -2.46
C LEU A 98 -13.11 -4.49 -2.54
N PHE A 99 -12.29 -4.09 -3.52
CA PHE A 99 -10.93 -4.61 -3.63
C PHE A 99 -10.01 -4.05 -2.54
N VAL A 100 -10.21 -2.80 -2.13
CA VAL A 100 -9.50 -2.21 -0.99
C VAL A 100 -9.85 -2.98 0.29
N LEU A 101 -11.14 -3.28 0.50
CA LEU A 101 -11.58 -4.10 1.63
C LEU A 101 -11.00 -5.50 1.59
N ILE A 102 -10.97 -6.16 0.43
CA ILE A 102 -10.37 -7.49 0.26
C ILE A 102 -8.87 -7.45 0.60
N VAL A 103 -8.13 -6.46 0.10
CA VAL A 103 -6.71 -6.31 0.40
C VAL A 103 -6.49 -6.05 1.90
N ALA A 104 -7.33 -5.22 2.52
CA ALA A 104 -7.26 -4.99 3.97
C ALA A 104 -7.50 -6.28 4.77
N LEU A 105 -8.50 -7.08 4.39
CA LEU A 105 -8.77 -8.38 5.02
C LEU A 105 -7.63 -9.37 4.80
N LEU A 106 -7.00 -9.38 3.62
CA LEU A 106 -5.82 -10.19 3.35
C LEU A 106 -4.65 -9.79 4.24
N LEU A 107 -4.40 -8.49 4.45
CA LEU A 107 -3.34 -8.02 5.36
C LEU A 107 -3.60 -8.43 6.82
N VAL A 108 -4.86 -8.33 7.28
CA VAL A 108 -5.24 -8.82 8.61
C VAL A 108 -5.06 -10.34 8.70
N GLY A 109 -5.51 -11.08 7.69
CA GLY A 109 -5.33 -12.53 7.61
C GLY A 109 -3.85 -12.93 7.64
N GLN A 110 -2.99 -12.19 6.93
CA GLN A 110 -1.55 -12.40 6.94
C GLN A 110 -0.99 -12.27 8.35
N ALA A 111 -1.36 -11.20 9.07
CA ALA A 111 -0.90 -10.96 10.43
C ALA A 111 -1.34 -12.06 11.40
N VAL A 112 -2.60 -12.51 11.31
CA VAL A 112 -3.15 -13.55 12.20
C VAL A 112 -2.55 -14.93 11.91
N THR A 113 -2.29 -15.26 10.65
CA THR A 113 -1.78 -16.58 10.26
C THR A 113 -0.25 -16.67 10.25
N PHE A 114 0.44 -15.55 10.47
CA PHE A 114 1.90 -15.45 10.40
C PHE A 114 2.62 -16.44 11.30
N GLU A 115 2.21 -16.55 12.57
CA GLU A 115 2.84 -17.47 13.54
C GLU A 115 2.59 -18.95 13.21
N THR A 116 1.45 -19.26 12.57
CA THR A 116 1.06 -20.64 12.27
C THR A 116 1.60 -21.16 10.94
N LEU A 117 1.65 -20.31 9.91
CA LEU A 117 2.10 -20.69 8.57
C LEU A 117 3.60 -20.55 8.39
N GLY A 118 4.24 -19.80 9.28
CA GLY A 118 5.63 -19.38 9.15
C GLY A 118 5.82 -18.32 8.06
N VAL A 119 6.94 -17.62 8.15
CA VAL A 119 7.14 -16.37 7.40
C VAL A 119 7.18 -16.58 5.89
N TYR A 120 7.89 -17.60 5.41
CA TYR A 120 8.08 -17.79 3.99
C TYR A 120 6.79 -18.17 3.26
N LEU A 121 6.00 -19.06 3.86
CA LEU A 121 4.73 -19.49 3.26
C LEU A 121 3.69 -18.37 3.34
N CYS A 122 3.63 -17.67 4.48
CA CYS A 122 2.72 -16.54 4.66
C CYS A 122 3.03 -15.42 3.65
N VAL A 123 4.30 -15.02 3.53
CA VAL A 123 4.71 -14.00 2.55
C VAL A 123 4.37 -14.43 1.12
N ALA A 124 4.69 -15.67 0.72
CA ALA A 124 4.41 -16.16 -0.63
C ALA A 124 2.92 -16.11 -1.01
N LEU A 125 2.06 -16.62 -0.12
CA LEU A 125 0.63 -16.77 -0.38
C LEU A 125 -0.07 -15.41 -0.37
N PHE A 126 0.21 -14.59 0.65
CA PHE A 126 -0.47 -13.31 0.80
C PHE A 126 0.01 -12.27 -0.22
N SER A 127 1.30 -12.25 -0.59
CA SER A 127 1.75 -11.36 -1.68
C SER A 127 1.07 -11.71 -3.01
N ALA A 128 0.94 -13.00 -3.32
CA ALA A 128 0.25 -13.45 -4.52
C ALA A 128 -1.24 -13.07 -4.48
N ALA A 129 -1.92 -13.33 -3.36
CA ALA A 129 -3.33 -13.00 -3.17
C ALA A 129 -3.60 -11.50 -3.28
N ILE A 130 -2.74 -10.66 -2.68
CA ILE A 130 -2.84 -9.19 -2.76
C ILE A 130 -2.67 -8.71 -4.19
N MET A 131 -1.69 -9.24 -4.94
CA MET A 131 -1.51 -8.88 -6.36
C MET A 131 -2.73 -9.27 -7.21
N VAL A 132 -3.28 -10.46 -6.98
CA VAL A 132 -4.50 -10.93 -7.66
C VAL A 132 -5.72 -10.06 -7.30
N ALA A 133 -5.84 -9.63 -6.03
CA ALA A 133 -6.87 -8.73 -5.56
C ALA A 133 -6.69 -7.30 -6.12
N ALA A 134 -5.46 -6.84 -6.30
CA ALA A 134 -5.16 -5.58 -6.98
C ALA A 134 -5.50 -5.62 -8.48
N GLY A 135 -5.70 -6.82 -9.03
CA GLY A 135 -6.11 -7.05 -10.41
C GLY A 135 -4.97 -7.40 -11.35
N GLU A 136 -3.78 -7.74 -10.82
CA GLU A 136 -2.72 -8.33 -11.62
C GLU A 136 -3.14 -9.74 -12.06
N ARG A 137 -2.99 -10.02 -13.36
CA ARG A 137 -3.39 -11.29 -13.99
C ARG A 137 -2.24 -12.00 -14.66
N ARG A 138 -1.08 -11.34 -14.80
CA ARG A 138 0.13 -11.95 -15.37
C ARG A 138 0.73 -12.93 -14.38
N ILE A 139 0.46 -14.22 -14.57
CA ILE A 139 0.86 -15.30 -13.65
C ILE A 139 2.37 -15.27 -13.35
N LEU A 140 3.20 -15.11 -14.39
CA LEU A 140 4.65 -14.99 -14.23
C LEU A 140 5.05 -13.83 -13.31
N HIS A 141 4.32 -12.72 -13.37
CA HIS A 141 4.59 -11.55 -12.53
C HIS A 141 4.14 -11.80 -11.08
N VAL A 142 2.96 -12.39 -10.89
CA VAL A 142 2.44 -12.74 -9.56
C VAL A 142 3.36 -13.72 -8.84
N LEU A 143 3.75 -14.81 -9.51
CA LEU A 143 4.65 -15.80 -8.93
C LEU A 143 6.06 -15.26 -8.79
N GLY A 144 6.59 -14.57 -9.79
CA GLY A 144 7.93 -14.00 -9.77
C GLY A 144 8.14 -13.01 -8.63
N VAL A 145 7.20 -12.09 -8.41
CA VAL A 145 7.26 -11.13 -7.31
C VAL A 145 7.11 -11.84 -5.97
N SER A 146 6.19 -12.78 -5.84
CA SER A 146 5.96 -13.49 -4.57
C SER A 146 7.17 -14.33 -4.15
N ILE A 147 7.74 -15.10 -5.09
CA ILE A 147 8.95 -15.89 -4.86
C ILE A 147 10.14 -14.96 -4.61
N GLY A 148 10.28 -13.89 -5.39
CA GLY A 148 11.34 -12.90 -5.22
C GLY A 148 11.28 -12.22 -3.85
N LEU A 149 10.08 -11.94 -3.33
CA LEU A 149 9.88 -11.34 -2.02
C LEU A 149 10.29 -12.32 -0.90
N VAL A 150 9.92 -13.60 -1.02
CA VAL A 150 10.37 -14.65 -0.09
C VAL A 150 11.89 -14.78 -0.10
N ALA A 151 12.50 -14.84 -1.29
CA ALA A 151 13.95 -14.93 -1.45
C ALA A 151 14.65 -13.71 -0.83
N PHE A 152 14.12 -12.51 -1.07
CA PHE A 152 14.61 -11.29 -0.47
C PHE A 152 14.53 -11.32 1.06
N VAL A 153 13.38 -11.71 1.62
CA VAL A 153 13.21 -11.83 3.07
C VAL A 153 14.20 -12.86 3.64
N TYR A 154 14.37 -14.01 2.99
CA TYR A 154 15.33 -15.02 3.42
C TYR A 154 16.77 -14.49 3.40
N VAL A 155 17.21 -13.87 2.31
CA VAL A 155 18.59 -13.37 2.17
C VAL A 155 18.86 -12.25 3.17
N VAL A 156 17.95 -11.28 3.31
CA VAL A 156 18.19 -10.13 4.18
C VAL A 156 18.08 -10.53 5.65
N PHE A 157 17.00 -11.21 6.03
CA PHE A 157 16.73 -11.43 7.45
C PHE A 157 17.37 -12.71 7.97
N ALA A 158 17.27 -13.82 7.25
CA ALA A 158 17.83 -15.08 7.74
C ALA A 158 19.34 -15.15 7.50
N LEU A 159 19.84 -14.76 6.33
CA LEU A 159 21.28 -14.84 6.04
C LEU A 159 22.07 -13.62 6.53
N ALA A 160 21.63 -12.39 6.21
CA ALA A 160 22.42 -11.20 6.54
C ALA A 160 22.24 -10.72 7.98
N LEU A 161 21.02 -10.79 8.53
CA LEU A 161 20.71 -10.34 9.88
C LEU A 161 20.62 -11.48 10.92
N ASN A 162 20.72 -12.74 10.48
CA ASN A 162 20.66 -13.94 11.33
C ASN A 162 19.42 -13.97 12.26
N VAL A 163 18.28 -13.51 11.72
CA VAL A 163 16.98 -13.50 12.40
C VAL A 163 16.30 -14.85 12.20
N VAL A 164 15.92 -15.49 13.30
CA VAL A 164 15.10 -16.72 13.28
C VAL A 164 13.64 -16.33 13.23
N PHE A 165 12.97 -16.76 12.16
CA PHE A 165 11.54 -16.60 12.00
C PHE A 165 10.79 -17.88 12.36
N PRO A 166 9.53 -17.78 12.81
CA PRO A 166 8.62 -18.92 12.90
C PRO A 166 8.31 -19.53 11.53
#